data_AF-A0A7J5PDD6-F1
#
_entry.id   AF-A0A7J5PDD6-F1
#
_cell.length_a   1.000
_cell.length_b   1.000
_cell.length_c   1.000
_cell.angle_alpha   90.00
_cell.angle_beta   90.00
_cell.angle_gamma   90.00
#
_symmetry.space_group_name_H-M   'P 1'
#
loop_
_entity.id
_entity.type
_entity.pdbx_description
1 polymer ?
#
loop_
_entity_poly.entity_id
_entity_poly.type
_entity_poly.pdbx_seq_one_letter_code
_entity_poly.pdbx_strand_id
1 'polypeptide(L)'
;MFKAPFSFDGRIRRIEYFLSGIIGGIVSSIAWALGVGTFVLGAASGSAGGSVFGLLIGLAAMIASVWFSLAQGVKRLHDLNKSGWLILLCCVPIVGWIFALYMLFADGTVGPNPYGADPKNRMPYQAQPASVNVTVNVSRENVKVDKPVEAAPAPAEAPVEEDKEKAE
;
A
#
# COMPACT_ATOMS: atom_id res chain seq x y z
N MET A 1 5.28 0.53 5.81
CA MET A 1 5.01 1.52 4.76
C MET A 1 6.23 1.74 3.87
N PHE A 2 7.42 2.01 4.42
CA PHE A 2 8.66 2.10 3.63
C PHE A 2 9.57 0.89 3.90
N LYS A 3 9.33 -0.23 3.22
CA LYS A 3 10.28 -1.35 3.27
C LYS A 3 11.42 -1.05 2.29
N ALA A 4 12.66 -1.07 2.80
CA ALA A 4 13.89 -0.89 2.02
C ALA A 4 13.82 0.27 0.98
N PRO A 5 13.79 1.54 1.43
CA PRO A 5 13.61 2.69 0.52
C PRO A 5 14.70 2.80 -0.57
N PHE A 6 15.91 2.33 -0.30
CA PHE A 6 17.05 2.37 -1.23
C PHE A 6 17.22 1.11 -2.08
N SER A 7 16.37 0.09 -1.91
CA SER A 7 16.37 -1.12 -2.74
C SER A 7 15.41 -0.98 -3.91
N PHE A 8 15.71 -1.67 -5.02
CA PHE A 8 14.85 -1.81 -6.19
C PHE A 8 13.79 -2.91 -6.05
N ASP A 9 13.91 -3.75 -5.03
CA ASP A 9 13.02 -4.89 -4.84
C ASP A 9 11.69 -4.51 -4.22
N GLY A 10 10.63 -5.17 -4.70
CA GLY A 10 9.27 -5.02 -4.22
C GLY A 10 8.43 -4.02 -5.01
N ARG A 11 7.30 -3.67 -4.40
CA ARG A 11 6.23 -2.86 -4.99
C ARG A 11 5.85 -1.73 -4.05
N ILE A 12 5.61 -0.54 -4.57
CA ILE A 12 5.11 0.60 -3.79
C ILE A 12 3.81 1.16 -4.35
N ARG A 13 2.96 1.62 -3.44
CA ARG A 13 1.65 2.20 -3.75
C ARG A 13 1.80 3.62 -4.29
N ARG A 14 0.78 4.12 -5.01
CA ARG A 14 0.70 5.53 -5.44
C ARG A 14 0.96 6.54 -4.31
N ILE A 15 0.37 6.33 -3.14
CA ILE A 15 0.51 7.24 -1.99
C ILE A 15 1.91 7.18 -1.38
N GLU A 16 2.52 5.99 -1.38
CA GLU A 16 3.89 5.81 -0.87
C GLU A 16 4.91 6.39 -1.84
N TYR A 17 4.70 6.22 -3.15
CA TYR A 17 5.50 6.86 -4.19
C TYR A 17 5.39 8.39 -4.13
N PHE A 18 4.19 8.93 -3.95
CA PHE A 18 4.00 10.36 -3.81
C PHE A 18 4.67 10.91 -2.54
N LEU A 19 4.47 10.23 -1.40
CA LEU A 19 5.06 10.66 -0.14
C LEU A 19 6.59 10.52 -0.13
N SER A 20 7.14 9.46 -0.75
CA SER A 20 8.59 9.32 -0.91
C SER A 20 9.15 10.40 -1.84
N GLY A 21 8.43 10.78 -2.89
CA GLY A 21 8.76 11.93 -3.74
C GLY A 21 8.82 13.25 -2.97
N ILE A 22 7.82 13.54 -2.12
CA ILE A 22 7.81 14.76 -1.30
C ILE A 22 8.95 14.77 -0.28
N ILE A 23 9.07 13.71 0.53
CA ILE A 23 10.09 13.62 1.58
C ILE A 23 11.48 13.64 0.96
N GLY A 24 11.69 12.84 -0.09
CA GLY A 24 12.94 12.81 -0.84
C GLY A 24 13.26 14.16 -1.47
N GLY A 25 12.26 14.87 -2.02
CA GLY A 25 12.41 16.21 -2.58
C GLY A 25 12.83 17.24 -1.54
N ILE A 26 12.22 17.24 -0.35
CA ILE A 26 12.57 18.15 0.75
C ILE A 26 14.00 17.89 1.23
N VAL A 27 14.33 16.62 1.52
CA VAL A 27 15.69 16.24 1.97
C VAL A 27 16.73 16.60 0.91
N SER A 28 16.45 16.32 -0.36
CA SER A 28 17.32 16.67 -1.48
C SER A 28 17.50 18.17 -1.61
N SER A 29 16.43 18.95 -1.44
CA SER A 29 16.47 20.42 -1.52
C SER A 29 17.34 21.02 -0.43
N ILE A 30 17.23 20.52 0.80
CA ILE A 30 18.07 20.96 1.92
C ILE A 30 19.55 20.61 1.66
N ALA A 31 19.83 19.38 1.25
CA ALA A 31 21.20 18.93 0.96
C ALA A 31 21.84 19.74 -0.18
N TRP A 32 21.06 20.03 -1.24
CA TRP A 32 21.48 20.90 -2.34
C TRP A 32 21.74 22.34 -1.88
N ALA A 33 20.84 22.91 -1.07
CA ALA A 33 21.00 24.26 -0.52
C ALA A 33 22.27 24.36 0.33
N LEU A 34 22.60 23.32 1.12
CA LEU A 34 23.84 23.26 1.89
C LEU A 34 25.08 23.20 0.99
N GLY A 35 25.07 22.35 -0.03
CA GLY A 35 26.20 22.23 -0.98
C GLY A 35 26.44 23.51 -1.78
N VAL A 36 25.38 24.10 -2.33
CA VAL A 36 25.46 25.38 -3.06
C VAL A 36 25.83 26.52 -2.12
N GLY A 37 25.24 26.60 -0.93
CA GLY A 37 25.54 27.63 0.05
C GLY A 37 27.01 27.60 0.49
N THR A 38 27.54 26.42 0.80
CA THR A 38 28.97 26.25 1.14
C THR A 38 29.88 26.55 -0.04
N PHE A 39 29.52 26.16 -1.25
CA PHE A 39 30.27 26.51 -2.47
C PHE A 39 30.33 28.03 -2.66
N VAL A 40 29.20 28.72 -2.61
CA VAL A 40 29.10 30.17 -2.81
C VAL A 40 29.85 30.93 -1.73
N LEU A 41 29.72 30.53 -0.45
CA LEU A 41 30.47 31.16 0.64
C LEU A 41 31.97 30.93 0.50
N GLY A 42 32.40 29.72 0.14
CA GLY A 42 33.79 29.40 -0.13
C GLY A 42 34.38 30.24 -1.26
N ALA A 43 33.64 30.39 -2.36
CA ALA A 43 34.04 31.20 -3.50
C ALA A 43 34.10 32.69 -3.13
N ALA A 44 33.12 33.21 -2.39
CA ALA A 44 33.06 34.60 -1.96
C ALA A 44 34.20 34.98 -0.99
N SER A 45 34.68 34.02 -0.20
CA SER A 45 35.80 34.20 0.73
C SER A 45 37.17 33.86 0.12
N GLY A 46 37.24 33.57 -1.19
CA GLY A 46 38.49 33.21 -1.87
C GLY A 46 39.07 31.86 -1.42
N SER A 47 38.29 31.05 -0.71
CA SER A 47 38.71 29.76 -0.19
C SER A 47 38.46 28.66 -1.23
N ALA A 48 39.54 28.21 -1.87
CA ALA A 48 39.49 27.04 -2.74
C ALA A 48 38.98 25.80 -1.97
N GLY A 49 39.40 25.63 -0.72
CA GLY A 49 38.95 24.53 0.14
C GLY A 49 37.44 24.56 0.41
N GLY A 50 36.88 25.73 0.74
CA GLY A 50 35.44 25.88 0.97
C GLY A 50 34.61 25.61 -0.30
N SER A 51 35.09 26.07 -1.45
CA SER A 51 34.45 25.84 -2.75
C SER A 51 34.44 24.35 -3.12
N VAL A 52 35.58 23.68 -3.01
CA VAL A 52 35.69 22.24 -3.29
C VAL A 52 34.81 21.43 -2.33
N PHE A 53 34.79 21.79 -1.05
CA PHE A 53 33.94 21.12 -0.06
C PHE A 53 32.45 21.24 -0.39
N GLY A 54 31.98 22.43 -0.80
CA GLY A 54 30.60 22.62 -1.24
C GLY A 54 30.24 21.83 -2.49
N LEU A 55 31.16 21.73 -3.46
CA LEU A 55 30.98 20.88 -4.64
C LEU A 55 30.86 19.40 -4.26
N LEU A 56 31.67 18.91 -3.32
CA LEU A 56 31.61 17.52 -2.86
C LEU A 56 30.26 17.23 -2.17
N ILE A 57 29.76 18.15 -1.34
CA ILE A 57 28.44 18.03 -0.73
C ILE A 57 27.35 17.99 -1.81
N GLY A 58 27.40 18.92 -2.78
CA GLY A 58 26.42 18.98 -3.87
C GLY A 58 26.43 17.70 -4.73
N LEU A 59 27.61 17.16 -5.02
CA LEU A 59 27.76 15.91 -5.77
C LEU A 59 27.21 14.71 -4.99
N ALA A 60 27.53 14.60 -3.70
CA ALA A 60 27.01 13.55 -2.84
C ALA A 60 25.48 13.63 -2.73
N ALA A 61 24.93 14.84 -2.57
CA ALA A 61 23.50 15.09 -2.57
C ALA A 61 22.86 14.64 -3.89
N MET A 62 23.43 15.02 -5.03
CA MET A 62 22.96 14.59 -6.36
C MET A 62 22.89 13.07 -6.48
N ILE A 63 23.97 12.37 -6.15
CA ILE A 63 24.04 10.91 -6.29
C ILE A 63 22.98 10.25 -5.40
N ALA A 64 22.85 10.69 -4.14
CA ALA A 64 21.86 10.17 -3.22
C ALA A 64 20.42 10.43 -3.70
N SER A 65 20.12 11.65 -4.17
CA SER A 65 18.81 12.05 -4.68
C SER A 65 18.42 11.27 -5.94
N VAL A 66 19.36 11.09 -6.88
CA VAL A 66 19.14 10.32 -8.10
C VAL A 66 18.90 8.85 -7.76
N TRP A 67 19.74 8.25 -6.92
CA TRP A 67 19.59 6.86 -6.52
C TRP A 67 18.25 6.59 -5.83
N PHE A 68 17.88 7.45 -4.88
CA PHE A 68 16.59 7.33 -4.19
C PHE A 68 15.42 7.45 -5.17
N SER A 69 15.44 8.45 -6.05
CA SER A 69 14.42 8.66 -7.09
C SER A 69 14.27 7.44 -8.00
N LEU A 70 15.39 6.84 -8.43
CA LEU A 70 15.40 5.62 -9.25
C LEU A 70 14.82 4.43 -8.48
N ALA A 71 15.25 4.21 -7.25
CA ALA A 71 14.75 3.10 -6.43
C ALA A 71 13.23 3.17 -6.22
N GLN A 72 12.70 4.36 -5.94
CA GLN A 72 11.25 4.56 -5.80
C GLN A 72 10.52 4.39 -7.13
N GLY A 73 11.03 4.97 -8.22
CA GLY A 73 10.43 4.86 -9.54
C GLY A 73 10.36 3.43 -10.06
N VAL A 74 11.43 2.64 -9.89
CA VAL A 74 11.45 1.22 -10.28
C VAL A 74 10.43 0.40 -9.50
N LYS A 75 10.33 0.58 -8.18
CA LYS A 75 9.30 -0.11 -7.38
C LYS A 75 7.87 0.29 -7.78
N ARG A 76 7.69 1.51 -8.30
CA ARG A 76 6.40 1.95 -8.83
C ARG A 76 6.08 1.29 -10.16
N LEU A 77 7.07 1.13 -11.03
CA LEU A 77 6.93 0.38 -12.28
C LEU A 77 6.64 -1.10 -12.03
N HIS A 78 7.29 -1.68 -11.02
CA HIS A 78 7.01 -3.04 -10.56
C HIS A 78 5.56 -3.19 -10.07
N ASP A 79 4.99 -2.18 -9.42
CA ASP A 79 3.56 -2.19 -9.03
C ASP A 79 2.62 -2.11 -10.24
N LEU A 80 3.06 -1.53 -11.36
CA LEU A 80 2.36 -1.52 -12.64
C LEU A 80 2.66 -2.76 -13.50
N ASN A 81 3.41 -3.73 -12.98
CA ASN A 81 3.89 -4.91 -13.71
C ASN A 81 4.63 -4.55 -15.02
N LYS A 82 5.47 -3.51 -14.92
CA LYS A 82 6.33 -2.98 -15.98
C LYS A 82 7.80 -3.16 -15.60
N SER A 83 8.68 -3.22 -16.60
CA SER A 83 10.12 -3.32 -16.36
C SER A 83 10.68 -2.05 -15.73
N GLY A 84 11.59 -2.19 -14.76
CA GLY A 84 12.26 -1.06 -14.12
C GLY A 84 13.05 -0.16 -15.09
N TRP A 85 13.51 -0.72 -16.21
CA TRP A 85 14.21 0.01 -17.28
C TRP A 85 13.40 1.16 -17.89
N LEU A 86 12.07 1.12 -17.81
CA LEU A 86 11.23 2.21 -18.30
C LEU A 86 11.42 3.50 -17.50
N ILE A 87 12.06 3.45 -16.32
CA ILE A 87 12.40 4.66 -15.56
C ILE A 87 13.34 5.59 -16.34
N LEU A 88 14.12 5.07 -17.29
CA LEU A 88 14.99 5.88 -18.16
C LEU A 88 14.20 6.82 -19.07
N LEU A 89 12.91 6.56 -19.32
CA LEU A 89 12.05 7.49 -20.05
C LEU A 89 11.87 8.81 -19.32
N CYS A 90 12.03 8.82 -17.98
CA CYS A 90 12.03 10.06 -17.18
C CYS A 90 13.21 10.99 -17.51
N CYS A 91 14.28 10.50 -18.15
CA CYS A 91 15.42 11.33 -18.55
C CYS A 91 15.12 12.20 -19.79
N VAL A 92 14.09 11.86 -20.56
CA VAL A 92 13.65 12.66 -21.71
C VAL A 92 12.66 13.70 -21.18
N PRO A 93 12.84 15.02 -21.36
CA PRO A 93 12.03 16.02 -20.68
C PRO A 93 10.52 15.85 -20.95
N ILE A 94 10.09 15.97 -22.21
CA ILE A 94 8.66 15.96 -22.55
C ILE A 94 8.04 14.58 -22.25
N VAL A 95 8.68 13.51 -22.69
CA VAL A 95 8.20 12.14 -22.49
C VAL A 95 8.19 11.76 -21.01
N GLY A 96 9.23 12.17 -20.28
CA GLY A 96 9.42 11.89 -18.87
C GLY A 96 8.40 12.58 -17.99
N TRP A 97 8.04 13.83 -18.29
CA TRP A 97 6.96 14.53 -17.58
C TRP A 97 5.62 13.81 -17.75
N ILE A 98 5.27 13.43 -18.99
CA ILE A 98 4.03 12.67 -19.26
C ILE A 98 4.07 11.31 -18.55
N PHE A 99 5.21 10.61 -18.60
CA PHE A 99 5.38 9.31 -17.98
C PHE A 99 5.34 9.36 -16.45
N ALA A 100 5.89 10.41 -15.83
CA ALA A 100 5.80 10.64 -14.40
C ALA A 100 4.34 10.86 -13.94
N LEU A 101 3.56 11.62 -14.71
CA LEU A 101 2.11 11.77 -14.46
C LEU A 101 1.39 10.43 -14.58
N TYR A 102 1.71 9.63 -15.61
CA TYR A 102 1.18 8.28 -15.73
C TYR A 102 1.50 7.43 -14.49
N MET A 103 2.75 7.41 -14.01
CA MET A 103 3.11 6.65 -12.80
C MET A 103 2.39 7.14 -11.54
N LEU A 104 2.08 8.43 -11.46
CA LEU A 104 1.39 9.03 -10.33
C LEU A 104 -0.10 8.62 -10.28
N PHE A 105 -0.77 8.57 -11.42
CA PHE A 105 -2.21 8.33 -11.50
C PHE A 105 -2.62 6.90 -11.84
N ALA A 106 -1.80 6.13 -12.56
CA ALA A 106 -2.15 4.77 -12.97
C ALA A 106 -2.35 3.85 -11.76
N ASP A 107 -3.38 3.01 -11.75
CA ASP A 107 -3.57 2.08 -10.64
C ASP A 107 -2.67 0.84 -10.77
N GLY A 108 -2.17 0.34 -9.64
CA GLY A 108 -1.30 -0.84 -9.59
C GLY A 108 -2.05 -2.14 -9.84
N THR A 109 -1.32 -3.19 -10.28
CA THR A 109 -1.88 -4.51 -10.59
C THR A 109 -2.53 -5.17 -9.37
N VAL A 110 -3.71 -5.77 -9.59
CA VAL A 110 -4.45 -6.53 -8.58
C VAL A 110 -3.82 -7.92 -8.43
N GLY A 111 -3.62 -8.35 -7.19
CA GLY A 111 -3.03 -9.65 -6.90
C GLY A 111 -1.50 -9.70 -6.96
N PRO A 112 -0.93 -10.90 -6.76
CA PRO A 112 0.51 -11.13 -6.87
C PRO A 112 1.01 -10.87 -8.29
N ASN A 113 2.20 -10.29 -8.42
CA ASN A 113 2.92 -10.16 -9.69
C ASN A 113 4.38 -10.67 -9.52
N PRO A 114 5.20 -10.75 -10.59
CA PRO A 114 6.58 -11.24 -10.50
C PRO A 114 7.48 -10.50 -9.50
N TYR A 115 7.10 -9.28 -9.11
CA TYR A 115 7.81 -8.40 -8.19
C TYR A 115 7.26 -8.46 -6.75
N GLY A 116 6.25 -9.28 -6.48
CA GLY A 116 5.73 -9.57 -5.14
C GLY A 116 4.21 -9.44 -4.98
N ALA A 117 3.75 -9.63 -3.75
CA ALA A 117 2.34 -9.54 -3.36
C ALA A 117 1.75 -8.12 -3.55
N ASP A 118 0.42 -8.02 -3.76
CA ASP A 118 -0.25 -6.72 -3.89
C ASP A 118 -0.08 -5.90 -2.60
N PRO A 119 0.49 -4.68 -2.67
CA PRO A 119 0.57 -3.78 -1.53
C PRO A 119 -0.79 -3.43 -0.90
N LYS A 120 -1.88 -3.56 -1.66
CA LYS A 120 -3.26 -3.37 -1.16
C LYS A 120 -3.93 -4.67 -0.72
N ASN A 121 -3.23 -5.80 -0.78
CA ASN A 121 -3.74 -7.15 -0.49
C ASN A 121 -5.06 -7.47 -1.21
N ARG A 122 -5.22 -6.97 -2.46
CA ARG A 122 -6.39 -7.30 -3.27
C ARG A 122 -6.11 -8.65 -3.93
N MET A 123 -7.06 -9.57 -3.81
CA MET A 123 -7.02 -10.82 -4.56
C MET A 123 -7.65 -10.58 -5.94
N PRO A 124 -7.15 -11.22 -7.01
CA PRO A 124 -7.89 -11.25 -8.26
C PRO A 124 -9.27 -11.87 -7.98
N TYR A 125 -10.31 -11.35 -8.63
CA TYR A 125 -11.66 -11.89 -8.48
C TYR A 125 -11.64 -13.39 -8.78
N GLN A 126 -11.86 -14.21 -7.75
CA GLN A 126 -12.13 -15.63 -7.92
C GLN A 126 -13.63 -15.76 -8.04
N ALA A 127 -14.10 -16.36 -9.15
CA ALA A 127 -15.50 -16.73 -9.27
C ALA A 127 -15.87 -17.57 -8.04
N GLN A 128 -16.91 -17.15 -7.32
CA GLN A 128 -17.40 -17.94 -6.19
C GLN A 128 -17.78 -19.32 -6.74
N PRO A 129 -17.24 -20.42 -6.17
CA PRO A 129 -17.67 -21.74 -6.59
C PRO A 129 -19.18 -21.83 -6.36
N ALA A 130 -19.93 -22.27 -7.39
CA ALA A 130 -21.39 -22.31 -7.38
C ALA A 130 -21.98 -23.12 -6.20
N SER A 131 -21.18 -24.00 -5.61
CA SER A 131 -21.47 -24.69 -4.36
C SER A 131 -20.17 -24.97 -3.61
N VAL A 132 -20.04 -24.44 -2.39
CA VAL A 132 -19.01 -24.87 -1.45
C VAL A 132 -19.58 -26.05 -0.67
N ASN A 133 -19.09 -27.26 -0.94
CA ASN A 133 -19.46 -28.44 -0.16
C ASN A 133 -18.72 -28.40 1.18
N VAL A 134 -19.28 -27.69 2.16
CA VAL A 134 -18.71 -27.66 3.51
C VAL A 134 -19.08 -28.96 4.22
N THR A 135 -18.19 -29.96 4.17
CA THR A 135 -18.30 -31.14 5.03
C THR A 135 -17.87 -30.75 6.45
N VAL A 136 -18.83 -30.34 7.27
CA VAL A 136 -18.58 -30.12 8.70
C VAL A 136 -18.43 -31.49 9.35
N ASN A 137 -17.19 -31.88 9.66
CA ASN A 137 -16.93 -33.09 10.45
C ASN A 137 -17.27 -32.80 11.92
N VAL A 138 -18.54 -32.98 12.29
CA VAL A 138 -18.98 -32.85 13.68
C VAL A 138 -18.54 -34.10 14.44
N SER A 139 -17.33 -34.07 15.01
CA SER A 139 -16.95 -35.06 16.03
C SER A 139 -17.83 -34.85 17.26
N ARG A 140 -18.79 -35.76 17.48
CA ARG A 140 -19.72 -35.78 18.64
C ARG A 140 -19.04 -36.12 19.98
N GLU A 141 -17.78 -35.75 20.20
CA GLU A 141 -17.07 -36.18 21.41
C GLU A 141 -17.51 -35.44 22.68
N ASN A 142 -18.30 -34.37 22.60
CA ASN A 142 -18.74 -33.60 23.79
C ASN A 142 -20.22 -33.19 23.82
N VAL A 143 -21.13 -33.99 23.27
CA VAL A 143 -22.57 -33.79 23.55
C VAL A 143 -22.94 -34.57 24.81
N LYS A 144 -22.78 -33.95 25.99
CA LYS A 144 -23.43 -34.43 27.22
C LYS A 144 -24.94 -34.21 27.06
N VAL A 145 -25.66 -35.30 26.82
CA VAL A 145 -27.13 -35.32 26.91
C VAL A 145 -27.47 -35.39 28.39
N ASP A 146 -27.73 -34.24 29.01
CA ASP A 146 -28.34 -34.21 30.33
C ASP A 146 -29.78 -34.74 30.23
N LYS A 147 -30.14 -35.60 31.19
CA LYS A 147 -31.33 -36.47 31.25
C LYS A 147 -32.65 -35.74 30.90
N PRO A 148 -33.68 -36.48 30.41
CA PRO A 148 -35.00 -35.91 30.18
C PRO A 148 -35.60 -35.49 31.53
N VAL A 149 -35.99 -34.23 31.64
CA VAL A 149 -36.74 -33.69 32.77
C VAL A 149 -38.13 -34.33 32.76
N GLU A 150 -38.37 -35.14 33.79
CA GLU A 150 -39.64 -35.77 34.12
C GLU A 150 -40.76 -34.71 34.21
N ALA A 151 -41.92 -35.03 33.63
CA ALA A 151 -43.04 -34.13 33.44
C ALA A 151 -43.54 -33.54 34.78
N ALA A 152 -43.55 -32.22 34.89
CA ALA A 152 -44.32 -31.52 35.92
C ALA A 152 -45.78 -31.36 35.46
N PRO A 153 -46.77 -31.49 36.37
CA PRO A 153 -48.18 -31.64 36.01
C PRO A 153 -48.80 -30.32 35.52
N ALA A 154 -49.79 -30.46 34.63
CA ALA A 154 -50.54 -29.39 33.99
C ALA A 154 -51.27 -28.49 35.00
N PRO A 155 -51.16 -27.15 34.88
CA PRO A 155 -52.10 -26.21 35.50
C PRO A 155 -53.35 -26.03 34.63
N ALA A 156 -54.47 -25.90 35.32
CA ALA A 156 -55.84 -25.99 34.84
C ALA A 156 -56.27 -24.91 33.81
N GLU A 157 -57.31 -25.30 33.08
CA GLU A 157 -58.07 -24.55 32.08
C GLU A 157 -58.51 -23.15 32.56
N ALA A 158 -58.38 -22.16 31.68
CA ALA A 158 -59.18 -20.94 31.70
C ALA A 158 -59.83 -20.78 30.31
N PRO A 159 -61.17 -20.65 30.21
CA PRO A 159 -61.84 -20.60 28.92
C PRO A 159 -61.68 -19.22 28.26
N VAL A 160 -61.44 -19.24 26.95
CA VAL A 160 -61.53 -18.07 26.08
C VAL A 160 -62.99 -17.90 25.69
N GLU A 161 -63.60 -16.82 26.17
CA GLU A 161 -64.95 -16.37 25.81
C GLU A 161 -64.89 -15.77 24.40
N GLU A 162 -65.47 -16.47 23.42
CA GLU A 162 -65.70 -16.01 22.05
C GLU A 162 -67.17 -15.59 21.96
N ASP A 163 -67.46 -14.28 21.97
CA ASP A 163 -68.83 -13.80 21.76
C ASP A 163 -68.92 -13.02 20.44
N LYS A 164 -69.54 -13.68 19.46
CA LYS A 164 -69.91 -13.16 18.15
C LYS A 164 -71.37 -12.72 18.18
N GLU A 165 -71.55 -11.43 17.89
CA GLU A 165 -72.61 -10.81 17.09
C GLU A 165 -73.81 -11.65 16.58
N LYS A 166 -75.03 -11.19 16.94
CA LYS A 166 -76.34 -11.25 16.23
C LYS A 166 -76.96 -12.61 15.87
N ALA A 167 -78.22 -12.82 16.30
CA ALA A 167 -79.42 -12.77 15.46
C ALA A 167 -80.70 -13.19 16.23
N GLU A 168 -81.80 -12.50 15.90
CA GLU A 168 -83.24 -12.75 16.19
C GLU A 168 -83.78 -12.69 17.63
#